data_AF-A0A0Q8EUV1-F1
#
_entry.id   AF-A0A0Q8EUV1-F1
#
_cell.length_a   1.000
_cell.length_b   1.000
_cell.length_c   1.000
_cell.angle_alpha   90.00
_cell.angle_beta   90.00
_cell.angle_gamma   90.00
#
_symmetry.space_group_name_H-M   'P 1'
#
loop_
_entity.id
_entity.type
_entity.pdbx_description
1 polymer ?
#
loop_
_entity_poly.entity_id
_entity_poly.type
_entity_poly.pdbx_seq_one_letter_code
_entity_poly.pdbx_strand_id
1 'polypeptide(L)'
;MPSTEAPLRLTVAALMHLTGERQADLAAGLGLNQTQISRKQAGTTAWSLSDVDRLSAHYGIPVGDLLVGVKGAPGVVSCCPRRRFFLERDHER
;
A
#
# COMPACT_ATOMS: atom_id res chain seq x y z
N MET A 1 -3.68 11.97 -20.82
CA MET A 1 -4.48 11.77 -19.58
C MET A 1 -3.59 11.11 -18.55
N PRO A 2 -3.66 11.49 -17.26
CA PRO A 2 -2.86 10.80 -16.24
C PRO A 2 -3.26 9.32 -16.19
N SER A 3 -2.26 8.43 -16.13
CA SER A 3 -2.50 7.00 -15.92
C SER A 3 -3.24 6.78 -14.61
N THR A 4 -4.17 5.84 -14.57
CA THR A 4 -4.88 5.40 -13.34
C THR A 4 -3.90 4.90 -12.26
N GLU A 5 -2.66 4.59 -12.62
CA GLU A 5 -1.59 4.24 -11.69
C GLU A 5 -0.98 5.44 -10.96
N ALA A 6 -1.13 6.66 -11.47
CA ALA A 6 -0.64 7.87 -10.81
C ALA A 6 -1.30 8.12 -9.44
N PRO A 7 -2.65 8.10 -9.30
CA PRO A 7 -3.29 8.23 -7.99
C PRO A 7 -3.00 7.04 -7.07
N LEU A 8 -2.86 5.82 -7.61
CA LEU A 8 -2.46 4.64 -6.83
C LEU A 8 -1.08 4.84 -6.19
N ARG A 9 -0.08 5.26 -6.97
CA ARG A 9 1.28 5.50 -6.45
C ARG A 9 1.32 6.58 -5.38
N LEU A 10 0.57 7.68 -5.59
CA LEU A 10 0.42 8.74 -4.59
C LEU A 10 -0.21 8.22 -3.29
N THR A 11 -1.23 7.38 -3.39
CA THR A 11 -1.89 6.78 -2.21
C THR A 11 -0.95 5.86 -1.47
N VAL A 12 -0.24 4.97 -2.16
CA VAL A 12 0.73 4.07 -1.53
C VAL A 12 1.87 4.87 -0.89
N ALA A 13 2.38 5.92 -1.53
CA ALA A 13 3.40 6.80 -0.93
C ALA A 13 2.87 7.51 0.33
N ALA A 14 1.63 7.98 0.32
CA ALA A 14 0.99 8.58 1.49
C ALA A 14 0.79 7.55 2.61
N LEU A 15 0.35 6.33 2.29
CA LEU A 15 0.18 5.25 3.27
C LEU A 15 1.51 4.90 3.92
N MET A 16 2.58 4.70 3.14
CA MET A 16 3.92 4.47 3.66
C MET A 16 4.39 5.60 4.60
N HIS A 17 4.11 6.85 4.23
CA HIS A 17 4.44 8.00 5.09
C HIS A 17 3.60 8.03 6.38
N LEU A 18 2.31 7.69 6.31
CA LEU A 18 1.41 7.67 7.47
C LEU A 18 1.69 6.50 8.43
N THR A 19 2.04 5.34 7.91
CA THR A 19 2.39 4.15 8.70
C THR A 19 3.83 4.17 9.19
N GLY A 20 4.70 4.97 8.55
CA GLY A 20 6.14 4.97 8.78
C GLY A 20 6.87 3.79 8.14
N GLU A 21 6.20 3.04 7.27
CA GLU A 21 6.78 1.89 6.54
C GLU A 21 7.73 2.36 5.44
N ARG A 22 8.85 1.65 5.29
CA ARG A 22 9.74 1.81 4.14
C ARG A 22 9.34 0.84 3.04
N GLN A 23 9.87 1.05 1.84
CA GLN A 23 9.61 0.17 0.69
C GLN A 23 9.95 -1.30 0.98
N ALA A 24 10.95 -1.56 1.84
CA ALA A 24 11.33 -2.91 2.25
C ALA A 24 10.29 -3.55 3.19
N ASP A 25 9.71 -2.77 4.09
CA ASP A 25 8.70 -3.24 5.04
C ASP A 25 7.39 -3.55 4.29
N LEU A 26 7.01 -2.67 3.36
CA LEU A 26 5.90 -2.90 2.44
C LEU A 26 6.13 -4.14 1.56
N ALA A 27 7.34 -4.28 0.99
CA ALA A 27 7.68 -5.44 0.18
C ALA A 27 7.53 -6.75 0.96
N ALA A 28 7.96 -6.78 2.23
CA ALA A 28 7.79 -7.93 3.10
C ALA A 28 6.31 -8.28 3.33
N GLY A 29 5.44 -7.28 3.52
CA GLY A 29 3.98 -7.48 3.65
C GLY A 29 3.32 -8.03 2.38
N LEU A 30 3.81 -7.62 1.21
CA LEU A 30 3.30 -8.05 -0.10
C LEU A 30 3.91 -9.36 -0.62
N GLY A 31 4.94 -9.89 0.05
CA GLY A 31 5.74 -11.01 -0.48
C GLY A 31 6.51 -10.66 -1.75
N LEU A 32 6.88 -9.39 -1.90
CA LEU A 32 7.67 -8.84 -3.00
C LEU A 32 9.05 -8.43 -2.48
N ASN A 33 9.96 -8.05 -3.39
CA ASN A 33 11.23 -7.43 -3.01
C ASN A 33 11.17 -5.90 -3.10
N GLN A 34 12.04 -5.22 -2.35
CA GLN A 34 12.09 -3.76 -2.32
C GLN A 34 12.33 -3.14 -3.71
N THR A 35 13.14 -3.79 -4.55
CA THR A 35 13.41 -3.34 -5.93
C THR A 35 12.15 -3.34 -6.80
N GLN A 36 11.27 -4.34 -6.64
CA GLN A 36 9.97 -4.42 -7.33
C GLN A 36 9.07 -3.27 -6.89
N ILE A 37 8.97 -3.00 -5.58
CA ILE A 37 8.20 -1.87 -5.06
C ILE A 37 8.77 -0.53 -5.56
N SER A 38 10.09 -0.38 -5.57
CA SER A 38 10.76 0.82 -6.09
C SER A 38 10.42 1.08 -7.56
N ARG A 39 10.52 0.06 -8.43
CA ARG A 39 10.15 0.18 -9.85
C ARG A 39 8.68 0.49 -10.06
N LYS A 40 7.80 -0.11 -9.24
CA LYS A 40 6.35 0.15 -9.27
C LYS A 40 6.01 1.57 -8.80
N GLN A 41 6.71 2.09 -7.80
CA GLN A 41 6.58 3.48 -7.35
C GLN A 41 7.17 4.49 -8.35
N ALA A 42 8.28 4.14 -9.00
CA ALA A 42 8.83 4.94 -10.09
C ALA A 42 7.94 4.95 -11.35
N GLY A 43 7.01 4.00 -11.48
CA GLY A 43 6.18 3.82 -12.67
C GLY A 43 6.91 3.15 -13.83
N THR A 44 8.06 2.53 -13.56
CA THR A 44 8.81 1.73 -14.54
C THR A 44 8.19 0.34 -14.73
N THR A 45 7.40 -0.11 -13.77
CA THR A 45 6.68 -1.39 -13.82
C THR A 45 5.24 -1.17 -13.38
N ALA A 46 4.30 -1.74 -14.12
CA ALA A 46 2.89 -1.60 -13.82
C ALA A 46 2.53 -2.27 -12.47
N TRP A 47 1.51 -1.74 -11.82
CA TRP A 47 0.84 -2.43 -10.71
C TRP A 47 -0.11 -3.47 -11.29
N SER A 48 0.09 -4.74 -10.96
CA SER A 48 -0.88 -5.78 -11.33
C SER A 48 -2.09 -5.70 -10.40
N LEU A 49 -3.27 -6.14 -10.86
CA LEU A 49 -4.46 -6.20 -10.00
C LEU A 49 -4.20 -7.05 -8.73
N SER A 50 -3.45 -8.14 -8.86
CA SER A 50 -3.05 -8.96 -7.71
C SER A 50 -2.17 -8.22 -6.71
N ASP A 51 -1.33 -7.27 -7.15
CA ASP A 51 -0.58 -6.42 -6.23
C ASP A 51 -1.51 -5.44 -5.49
N VAL A 52 -2.54 -4.94 -6.17
CA VAL A 52 -3.54 -4.04 -5.58
C VAL A 52 -4.42 -4.78 -4.57
N ASP A 53 -4.79 -6.03 -4.85
CA ASP A 53 -5.51 -6.88 -3.89
C ASP A 53 -4.67 -7.13 -2.62
N ARG A 54 -3.37 -7.39 -2.79
CA ARG A 54 -2.44 -7.55 -1.65
C ARG A 54 -2.26 -6.25 -0.87
N LEU A 55 -2.19 -5.10 -1.54
CA LEU A 55 -2.17 -3.79 -0.88
C LEU A 55 -3.46 -3.56 -0.08
N SER A 56 -4.61 -3.91 -0.65
CA SER A 56 -5.91 -3.81 0.03
C SER A 56 -5.93 -4.66 1.30
N ALA A 57 -5.44 -5.90 1.23
CA ALA A 57 -5.35 -6.79 2.38
C ALA A 57 -4.33 -6.29 3.43
N HIS A 58 -3.17 -5.78 3.01
CA HIS A 58 -2.12 -5.27 3.90
C HIS A 58 -2.58 -4.04 4.69
N TYR A 59 -3.22 -3.09 4.01
CA TYR A 59 -3.68 -1.84 4.64
C TYR A 59 -5.10 -1.90 5.19
N GLY A 60 -5.87 -2.94 4.88
CA GLY A 60 -7.29 -3.04 5.25
C GLY A 60 -8.18 -2.00 4.55
N ILE A 61 -7.78 -1.53 3.37
CA ILE A 61 -8.47 -0.49 2.59
C ILE A 61 -9.06 -1.11 1.33
N PRO A 62 -10.33 -0.84 0.96
CA PRO A 62 -10.90 -1.33 -0.29
C PRO A 62 -10.11 -0.88 -1.52
N VAL A 63 -9.99 -1.75 -2.53
CA VAL A 63 -9.29 -1.44 -3.80
C VAL A 63 -9.80 -0.15 -4.46
N GLY A 64 -11.11 0.12 -4.40
CA GLY A 64 -11.71 1.36 -4.92
C GLY A 64 -11.11 2.61 -4.26
N ASP A 65 -10.92 2.58 -2.95
CA ASP A 65 -10.37 3.71 -2.19
C ASP A 65 -8.88 3.93 -2.48
N LEU A 66 -8.14 2.85 -2.80
CA LEU A 66 -6.74 2.93 -3.23
C LEU A 66 -6.58 3.64 -4.59
N LEU A 67 -7.57 3.50 -5.49
CA LEU A 67 -7.54 4.06 -6.85
C LEU A 67 -8.08 5.49 -6.93
N VAL A 68 -9.05 5.83 -6.09
CA VAL A 68 -9.65 7.17 -6.03
C VAL A 68 -8.68 8.23 -5.49
N GLY A 69 -7.71 7.80 -4.68
CA GLY A 69 -6.66 8.66 -4.16
C GLY A 69 -7.01 9.34 -2.83
N VAL A 70 -5.97 9.86 -2.16
CA VAL A 70 -6.05 10.61 -0.89
C VAL A 70 -7.06 11.77 -0.91
N LYS A 71 -7.43 12.27 -2.10
CA LYS A 71 -8.38 13.38 -2.28
C LYS A 71 -9.85 12.96 -2.33
N GLY A 72 -10.16 11.69 -2.55
CA GLY A 72 -11.55 11.22 -2.70
C GLY A 72 -11.96 10.07 -1.78
N ALA A 73 -11.04 9.55 -0.95
CA ALA A 73 -11.36 8.51 0.03
C ALA A 73 -11.54 9.11 1.43
N PRO A 74 -12.77 9.36 1.91
CA PRO A 74 -13.02 9.83 3.28
C PRO A 74 -12.61 8.81 4.36
N GLY A 75 -12.36 7.54 3.99
CA GLY A 75 -11.99 6.46 4.90
C GLY A 75 -10.47 6.26 5.12
N VAL A 76 -9.61 6.72 4.21
CA VAL A 76 -8.15 6.42 4.28
C VAL A 76 -7.48 7.07 5.48
N VAL A 77 -7.91 8.27 5.87
CA VAL A 77 -7.42 8.96 7.07
C VAL A 77 -8.06 8.46 8.36
N SER A 78 -9.21 7.77 8.29
CA SER A 78 -9.92 7.25 9.46
C SER A 78 -9.56 5.80 9.82
N CYS A 79 -9.04 5.01 8.87
CA CYS A 79 -8.68 3.60 9.07
C CYS A 79 -7.21 3.36 9.41
N CYS A 80 -6.43 4.38 9.78
CA CYS A 80 -5.15 4.18 10.46
C CYS A 80 -5.35 4.26 11.99
N PRO A 81 -5.89 3.23 12.67
CA PRO A 81 -5.54 3.04 14.06
C PRO A 81 -4.06 2.61 14.05
N ARG A 82 -3.23 3.44 14.65
CA ARG A 82 -1.77 3.31 14.84
C ARG A 82 -1.37 2.07 15.67
N ARG A 83 -2.00 0.90 15.47
CA ARG A 83 -1.79 -0.36 16.20
C ARG A 83 -2.74 -1.45 15.66
N ARG A 84 -2.32 -2.23 14.65
CA ARG A 84 -2.78 -3.64 14.57
C ARG A 84 -1.87 -4.63 13.84
N PHE A 85 -0.80 -4.20 13.15
CA PHE A 85 0.00 -5.14 12.35
C PHE A 85 1.30 -5.68 13.01
N PHE A 86 1.50 -5.51 14.32
CA PHE A 86 2.71 -5.98 15.03
C PHE A 86 2.45 -7.02 16.14
N LEU A 87 1.27 -7.65 16.22
CA LEU A 87 0.96 -8.61 17.32
C LEU A 87 0.61 -10.04 16.89
N GLU A 88 0.62 -10.37 15.59
CA GLU A 88 0.29 -11.75 15.13
C GLU A 88 1.51 -12.51 14.55
N ARG A 89 2.72 -12.15 14.99
CA ARG A 89 3.99 -12.79 14.59
C ARG A 89 4.84 -13.26 15.79
N ASP A 90 4.23 -13.46 16.96
CA ASP A 90 4.85 -14.08 18.15
C ASP A 90 4.15 -15.39 18.56
N HIS A 91 3.56 -16.10 17.61
CA HIS A 91 3.07 -17.46 17.81
C HIS A 91 3.49 -18.38 16.68
N GLU A 92 4.79 -18.71 16.62
CA GLU A 92 5.30 -20.08 16.47
C GLU A 92 6.83 -20.10 16.40
N ARG A 93 7.42 -20.47 17.54
CA ARG A 93 8.76 -21.02 17.81
C ARG A 93 10.00 -20.12 17.68
#